data_AF-A0A1X7GCV3-F1
#
_entry.id   AF-A0A1X7GCV3-F1
#
_cell.length_a   1.000
_cell.length_b   1.000
_cell.length_c   1.000
_cell.angle_alpha   90.00
_cell.angle_beta   90.00
_cell.angle_gamma   90.00
#
_symmetry.space_group_name_H-M   'P 1'
#
loop_
_entity.id
_entity.type
_entity.pdbx_description
1 polymer ?
#
loop_
_entity_poly.entity_id
_entity_poly.type
_entity_poly.pdbx_seq_one_letter_code
_entity_poly.pdbx_strand_id
1 'polypeptide(L)' 'MALIGFKNTHNQPVYVNPAQVAYVTTFEEDVTIIALALTGTGGKPVALYVRGHVDAVQQKLGGTVPR' A
#
# COMPACT_ATOMS: atom_id res chain seq x y z
N MET A 1 8.33 -9.93 -11.36
CA MET A 1 7.68 -9.30 -10.20
C MET A 1 7.10 -7.98 -10.65
N ALA A 2 5.78 -7.81 -10.66
CA ALA A 2 5.14 -6.58 -11.15
C ALA A 2 4.92 -5.62 -9.97
N LEU A 3 5.39 -4.38 -10.11
CA LEU A 3 5.04 -3.31 -9.18
C LEU A 3 3.59 -2.89 -9.42
N ILE A 4 2.84 -2.68 -8.35
CA ILE A 4 1.44 -2.28 -8.42
C ILE A 4 1.33 -0.77 -8.27
N GLY A 5 0.78 -0.10 -9.27
CA GLY A 5 0.57 1.34 -9.27
C GLY A 5 -0.63 1.76 -8.43
N PHE A 6 -0.44 2.75 -7.58
CA PHE A 6 -1.46 3.47 -6.81
C PHE A 6 -1.34 4.97 -7.05
N LYS A 7 -2.34 5.72 -6.60
CA LYS A 7 -2.26 7.18 -6.49
C LYS A 7 -2.21 7.54 -5.01
N ASN A 8 -1.28 8.41 -4.62
CA ASN A 8 -1.28 8.95 -3.25
C ASN A 8 -2.33 10.04 -3.07
N THR A 9 -2.44 10.57 -1.85
CA THR A 9 -3.35 11.68 -1.51
C THR A 9 -3.11 12.94 -2.36
N HIS A 10 -1.87 13.15 -2.82
CA HIS A 10 -1.44 14.24 -3.72
C HIS A 10 -1.65 13.91 -5.22
N ASN A 11 -2.37 12.84 -5.56
CA ASN A 11 -2.64 12.38 -6.92
C ASN A 11 -1.37 12.02 -7.73
N GLN A 12 -0.26 11.74 -7.05
CA GLN A 12 0.99 11.29 -7.66
C GLN A 12 1.00 9.76 -7.77
N PRO A 13 1.57 9.19 -8.84
CA PRO A 13 1.72 7.75 -8.97
C PRO A 13 2.74 7.22 -7.95
N VAL A 14 2.39 6.14 -7.26
CA VAL A 14 3.26 5.40 -6.34
C VAL A 14 3.24 3.94 -6.72
N TYR A 15 4.41 3.30 -6.74
CA TYR A 15 4.55 1.90 -7.13
C TYR A 15 4.92 1.07 -5.91
N VAL A 16 4.11 0.05 -5.62
CA VAL A 16 4.27 -0.82 -4.45
C VAL A 16 4.65 -2.22 -4.90
N ASN A 17 5.69 -2.78 -4.28
CA ASN A 17 6.02 -4.20 -4.41
C ASN A 17 5.17 -5.01 -3.40
N PRO A 18 4.25 -5.89 -3.84
CA PRO A 18 3.41 -6.68 -2.93
C PRO A 18 4.22 -7.54 -1.95
N ALA A 19 5.40 -8.02 -2.37
CA ALA A 19 6.27 -8.84 -1.53
C ALA A 19 6.90 -8.05 -0.36
N GLN A 20 6.83 -6.72 -0.38
CA GLN A 20 7.34 -5.84 0.68
C GLN A 20 6.21 -5.26 1.54
N VAL A 21 4.96 -5.64 1.33
CA VAL A 21 3.84 -5.16 2.17
C VAL A 21 3.80 -5.95 3.47
N ALA A 22 3.87 -5.25 4.61
CA ALA A 22 3.69 -5.84 5.93
C ALA A 22 2.20 -5.95 6.29
N TYR A 23 1.44 -4.88 6.10
CA TYR A 23 -0.01 -4.85 6.32
C TYR A 23 -0.66 -3.65 5.60
N VAL A 24 -1.99 -3.68 5.53
CA VAL A 24 -2.81 -2.62 4.93
C VAL A 24 -3.92 -2.26 5.92
N THR A 25 -4.13 -0.97 6.17
CA THR A 25 -5.15 -0.50 7.13
C THR A 25 -5.84 0.77 6.64
N THR A 26 -7.07 0.99 7.07
CA THR A 26 -7.83 2.22 6.79
C THR A 26 -7.23 3.41 7.53
N PHE A 27 -7.19 4.58 6.88
CA PHE A 27 -6.86 5.86 7.52
C PHE A 27 -8.10 6.74 7.60
N GLU A 28 -8.69 7.06 6.45
CA GLU A 28 -9.92 7.86 6.30
C GLU A 28 -10.80 7.23 5.22
N GLU A 29 -12.01 7.76 5.04
CA GLU A 29 -12.83 7.42 3.87
C GLU A 29 -12.02 7.71 2.59
N ASP A 30 -11.97 6.76 1.66
CA ASP A 30 -11.14 6.83 0.45
C ASP A 30 -9.62 6.96 0.64
N VAL A 31 -9.06 6.77 1.85
CA VAL A 31 -7.62 6.76 2.10
C VAL A 31 -7.19 5.52 2.89
N THR A 32 -6.24 4.80 2.32
CA THR A 32 -5.67 3.57 2.89
C THR A 32 -4.18 3.72 3.11
N ILE A 33 -3.70 3.18 4.23
CA ILE A 33 -2.27 3.05 4.53
C ILE A 33 -1.79 1.68 4.07
N ILE A 34 -0.74 1.66 3.26
CA ILE A 34 0.06 0.47 2.97
C ILE A 34 1.36 0.59 3.78
N ALA A 35 1.53 -0.27 4.77
CA ALA A 35 2.76 -0.36 5.54
C ALA A 35 3.71 -1.36 4.88
N LEU A 36 4.93 -0.93 4.58
CA LEU A 36 5.98 -1.77 4.00
C LEU A 36 6.85 -2.38 5.10
N ALA A 37 7.29 -3.61 4.90
CA ALA A 37 8.26 -4.34 5.72
C ALA A 37 9.69 -3.78 5.56
N LEU A 38 9.82 -2.46 5.59
CA LEU A 38 11.05 -1.70 5.51
C LEU A 38 11.14 -0.81 6.74
N THR A 39 12.31 -0.80 7.38
CA THR A 39 12.56 0.07 8.53
C THR A 39 12.63 1.52 8.07
N GLY A 40 11.61 2.29 8.39
CA GLY A 40 11.57 3.73 8.19
C GLY A 40 12.16 4.50 9.37
N THR A 41 11.91 5.81 9.39
CA THR A 41 12.34 6.71 10.46
C THR A 41 11.75 6.28 11.81
N GLY A 42 12.60 6.22 12.84
CA GLY A 42 12.17 5.86 14.19
C GLY A 42 11.80 4.39 14.40
N GLY A 43 12.26 3.49 13.51
CA GLY A 43 12.05 2.04 13.65
C GLY A 43 10.65 1.56 13.26
N LYS A 44 9.80 2.45 12.72
CA LYS A 44 8.46 2.10 12.25
C LYS A 44 8.50 1.63 10.79
N PRO A 45 7.57 0.76 10.36
CA PRO A 45 7.36 0.44 8.96
C PRO A 45 7.19 1.70 8.11
N VAL A 46 7.76 1.71 6.90
CA VAL A 46 7.49 2.79 5.93
C VAL A 46 6.02 2.75 5.53
N ALA A 47 5.29 3.83 5.78
CA ALA A 47 3.86 3.94 5.50
C ALA A 47 3.61 4.77 4.22
N LEU A 48 2.78 4.24 3.32
CA LEU A 48 2.32 4.91 2.11
C LEU A 48 0.82 5.18 2.21
N TYR A 49 0.41 6.43 1.98
CA TYR A 49 -0.98 6.83 1.95
C TYR A 49 -1.48 6.81 0.51
N VAL A 50 -2.38 5.88 0.21
CA VAL A 50 -2.96 5.69 -1.13
C VAL A 50 -4.44 5.98 -1.12
N ARG A 51 -4.94 6.45 -2.26
CA ARG A 51 -6.37 6.65 -2.50
C ARG A 51 -7.08 5.32 -2.71
N GLY A 52 -8.32 5.25 -2.23
CA GLY A 52 -9.23 4.12 -2.33
C GLY A 52 -9.44 3.43 -0.99
N HIS A 53 -10.58 2.75 -0.88
CA HIS A 53 -10.92 1.92 0.27
C HIS A 53 -9.98 0.72 0.44
N VAL A 54 -9.85 0.29 1.69
CA VAL A 54 -8.94 -0.79 2.10
C VAL A 54 -9.19 -2.08 1.32
N ASP A 55 -10.45 -2.44 1.08
CA ASP A 55 -10.82 -3.67 0.35
C ASP A 55 -10.33 -3.64 -1.10
N ALA A 56 -10.49 -2.50 -1.79
CA ALA A 56 -10.03 -2.33 -3.16
C ALA A 56 -8.49 -2.37 -3.24
N VAL A 57 -7.81 -1.76 -2.26
CA VAL A 57 -6.34 -1.80 -2.17
C VAL A 57 -5.85 -3.22 -1.89
N GLN A 58 -6.47 -3.93 -0.94
CA GLN A 58 -6.12 -5.31 -0.63
C GLN A 58 -6.37 -6.26 -1.80
N GLN A 59 -7.50 -6.13 -2.50
CA GLN A 59 -7.80 -6.93 -3.68
C GLN A 59 -6.74 -6.71 -4.78
N LYS A 60 -6.35 -5.45 -5.00
CA LYS A 60 -5.32 -5.12 -5.99
C LYS A 60 -3.95 -5.72 -5.63
N LEU A 61 -3.58 -5.69 -4.35
CA LEU A 61 -2.34 -6.30 -3.85
C LEU A 61 -2.38 -7.84 -3.90
N GLY A 62 -3.50 -8.44 -3.49
CA GLY A 62 -3.70 -9.89 -3.41
C GLY A 62 -3.90 -10.57 -4.76
N GLY A 63 -4.43 -9.85 -5.77
CA GLY A 63 -4.59 -10.36 -7.14
C GLY A 63 -3.28 -10.68 -7.86
N THR A 64 -2.12 -10.44 -7.23
CA THR A 64 -0.78 -10.66 -7.80
C THR A 64 0.04 -11.70 -7.02
N VAL A 65 -0.52 -12.32 -5.97
CA VAL A 65 0.12 -13.40 -5.23
C VAL A 65 -0.48 -14.74 -5.71
N PRO A 66 0.26 -15.58 -6.48
CA PRO A 66 -0.19 -16.95 -6.70
C PRO A 66 -0.22 -17.66 -5.34
N ARG A 67 -1.38 -18.23 -5.03
CA ARG A 67 -1.67 -18.92 -3.78
C ARG A 67 -0.92 -20.25 -3.69
#